data_AF-A0A419ECR9-F1
#
_entry.id   AF-A0A419ECR9-F1
#
_cell.length_a   1.000
_cell.length_b   1.000
_cell.length_c   1.000
_cell.angle_alpha   90.00
_cell.angle_beta   90.00
_cell.angle_gamma   90.00
#
_symmetry.space_group_name_H-M   'P 1'
#
loop_
_entity.id
_entity.type
_entity.pdbx_description
1 polymer ?
#
loop_
_entity_poly.entity_id
_entity_poly.type
_entity_poly.pdbx_seq_one_letter_code
_entity_poly.pdbx_strand_id
1 'polypeptide(L)'
;MAVQASLKKIRASWVDRISRDLASGEGVRAGFAEQLERFLDLLEQTVVTGDTAWLDPVLYDWGRSPTETNLEQGDYQVSFVLNRMIALTIEVARDTLGKKDALELLAVVIPVLAHSLSVVVRYEMETRVSHISNELGSVQQKLQQLDQNKSKFISVAAHELKTPLTLIEG
;
A
#
# COMPACT_ATOMS: atom_id res chain seq x y z
N MET A 1 -27.89 -7.00 15.05
CA MET A 1 -28.39 -8.34 14.65
C MET A 1 -28.76 -8.42 13.17
N ALA A 2 -29.59 -7.52 12.61
CA ALA A 2 -29.94 -7.55 11.18
C ALA A 2 -28.72 -7.37 10.25
N VAL A 3 -27.85 -6.39 10.54
CA VAL A 3 -26.65 -6.09 9.73
C VAL A 3 -25.67 -7.28 9.68
N GLN A 4 -25.44 -7.96 10.81
CA GLN A 4 -24.56 -9.14 10.87
C GLN A 4 -25.11 -10.31 10.02
N ALA A 5 -26.43 -10.54 10.06
CA ALA A 5 -27.06 -11.55 9.21
C ALA A 5 -26.94 -11.18 7.72
N SER A 6 -27.12 -9.90 7.38
CA SER A 6 -26.90 -9.39 6.01
C SER A 6 -25.46 -9.58 5.55
N LEU A 7 -24.47 -9.31 6.42
CA LEU A 7 -23.06 -9.51 6.12
C LEU A 7 -22.74 -10.98 5.82
N LYS A 8 -23.26 -11.90 6.65
CA LYS A 8 -23.14 -13.36 6.42
C LYS A 8 -23.78 -13.79 5.12
N LYS A 9 -24.95 -13.23 4.78
CA LYS A 9 -25.67 -13.58 3.55
C LYS A 9 -24.92 -13.14 2.29
N ILE A 10 -24.18 -12.02 2.33
CA ILE A 10 -23.42 -11.55 1.17
C ILE A 10 -22.01 -12.12 1.07
N ARG A 11 -21.44 -12.67 2.16
CA ARG A 11 -20.04 -13.12 2.25
C ARG A 11 -19.55 -13.88 1.02
N ALA A 12 -20.21 -14.98 0.66
CA ALA A 12 -19.75 -15.84 -0.44
C ALA A 12 -19.74 -15.10 -1.79
N SER A 13 -20.81 -14.36 -2.10
CA SER A 13 -20.91 -13.55 -3.32
C SER A 13 -19.88 -12.42 -3.34
N TRP A 14 -19.63 -11.81 -2.19
CA TRP A 14 -18.67 -10.73 -2.02
C TRP A 14 -17.23 -11.20 -2.28
N VAL A 15 -16.81 -12.29 -1.64
CA VAL A 15 -15.47 -12.88 -1.83
C VAL A 15 -15.26 -13.30 -3.28
N ASP A 16 -16.22 -14.01 -3.86
CA ASP A 16 -16.13 -14.51 -5.24
C ASP A 16 -16.10 -13.36 -6.27
N ARG A 17 -16.91 -12.31 -6.09
CA ARG A 17 -16.94 -11.19 -7.04
C ARG A 17 -15.67 -10.34 -6.97
N ILE A 18 -15.18 -10.04 -5.77
CA ILE A 18 -13.96 -9.26 -5.58
C ILE A 18 -12.73 -10.04 -6.04
N SER A 19 -12.66 -11.33 -5.72
CA SER A 19 -11.56 -12.20 -6.16
C SER A 19 -11.51 -12.34 -7.68
N ARG A 20 -12.66 -12.36 -8.36
CA ARG A 20 -12.71 -12.41 -9.84
C ARG A 20 -12.34 -11.09 -10.49
N ASP A 21 -12.71 -9.97 -9.88
CA ASP A 21 -12.46 -8.62 -10.42
C ASP A 21 -11.00 -8.18 -10.26
N LEU A 22 -10.38 -8.52 -9.11
CA LEU A 22 -9.06 -7.99 -8.75
C LEU A 22 -7.89 -8.97 -8.90
N ALA A 23 -8.13 -10.29 -8.97
CA ALA A 23 -7.06 -11.27 -9.11
C ALA A 23 -7.01 -11.89 -10.51
N SER A 24 -5.87 -11.72 -11.19
CA SER A 24 -5.52 -12.40 -12.45
C SER A 24 -4.77 -13.70 -12.15
N GLY A 25 -5.34 -14.84 -12.57
CA GLY A 25 -4.76 -16.17 -12.37
C GLY A 25 -5.28 -16.91 -11.12
N GLU A 26 -5.35 -18.24 -11.21
CA GLU A 26 -6.06 -19.09 -10.25
C GLU A 26 -5.36 -19.19 -8.89
N GLY A 27 -4.01 -19.25 -8.86
CA GLY A 27 -3.23 -19.27 -7.62
C GLY A 27 -3.25 -17.95 -6.85
N VAL A 28 -3.21 -16.82 -7.55
CA VAL A 28 -3.33 -15.47 -6.96
C VAL A 28 -4.73 -15.28 -6.36
N ARG A 29 -5.75 -15.82 -7.04
CA ARG A 29 -7.14 -15.76 -6.58
C ARG A 29 -7.38 -16.50 -5.26
N ALA A 30 -6.79 -17.68 -5.08
CA ALA A 30 -6.95 -18.46 -3.86
C ALA A 30 -6.36 -17.72 -2.63
N GLY A 31 -5.12 -17.26 -2.72
CA GLY A 31 -4.49 -16.51 -1.63
C GLY A 31 -5.19 -15.18 -1.34
N PHE A 32 -5.68 -14.49 -2.36
CA PHE A 32 -6.46 -13.27 -2.18
C PHE A 32 -7.83 -13.52 -1.53
N ALA A 33 -8.52 -14.60 -1.89
CA ALA A 33 -9.78 -14.99 -1.27
C ALA A 33 -9.62 -15.27 0.24
N GLU A 34 -8.53 -15.90 0.67
CA GLU A 34 -8.23 -16.10 2.09
C GLU A 34 -8.06 -14.76 2.84
N GLN A 35 -7.38 -13.79 2.23
CA GLN A 35 -7.24 -12.44 2.79
C GLN A 35 -8.59 -11.72 2.89
N LEU A 36 -9.45 -11.88 1.89
CA LEU A 36 -10.82 -11.32 1.90
C LEU A 36 -11.70 -11.95 2.98
N GLU A 37 -11.59 -13.26 3.22
CA GLU A 37 -12.29 -13.94 4.31
C GLU A 37 -11.82 -13.44 5.68
N ARG A 38 -10.49 -13.33 5.89
CA ARG A 38 -9.91 -12.73 7.10
C ARG A 38 -10.42 -11.31 7.32
N PHE A 39 -10.47 -10.50 6.25
CA PHE A 39 -11.01 -9.14 6.31
C PHE A 39 -12.48 -9.12 6.72
N LEU A 40 -13.32 -10.00 6.16
CA LEU A 40 -14.73 -10.10 6.53
C LEU A 40 -14.95 -10.56 7.97
N ASP A 41 -14.11 -11.46 8.49
CA ASP A 41 -14.16 -11.86 9.90
C ASP A 41 -13.95 -10.67 10.83
N LEU A 42 -12.93 -9.84 10.54
CA LEU A 42 -12.62 -8.64 11.31
C LEU A 42 -13.67 -7.54 11.12
N LEU A 43 -14.21 -7.38 9.91
CA LEU A 43 -15.32 -6.46 9.64
C LEU A 43 -16.56 -6.85 10.44
N GLU A 44 -16.86 -8.15 10.57
CA GLU A 44 -17.95 -8.62 11.42
C GLU A 44 -17.72 -8.21 12.89
N GLN A 45 -16.49 -8.34 13.40
CA GLN A 45 -16.15 -7.86 14.75
C GLN A 45 -16.32 -6.35 14.89
N THR A 46 -15.87 -5.56 13.91
CA THR A 46 -16.08 -4.10 13.90
C THR A 46 -17.56 -3.73 13.89
N VAL A 47 -18.40 -4.43 13.12
CA VAL A 47 -19.84 -4.21 13.08
C VAL A 47 -20.50 -4.53 14.43
N VAL A 48 -20.03 -5.58 15.12
CA VAL A 48 -20.58 -6.01 16.42
C VAL A 48 -20.16 -5.08 17.55
N THR A 49 -18.89 -4.67 17.57
CA THR A 49 -18.28 -3.91 18.67
C THR A 49 -18.34 -2.39 18.47
N GLY A 50 -18.46 -1.94 17.23
CA GLY A 50 -18.30 -0.54 16.84
C GLY A 50 -16.85 -0.07 16.77
N ASP A 51 -15.87 -0.94 17.04
CA ASP A 51 -14.45 -0.60 17.07
C ASP A 51 -13.76 -0.94 15.74
N THR A 52 -13.19 0.06 15.07
CA THR A 52 -12.46 -0.13 13.81
C THR A 52 -11.07 -0.72 14.00
N ALA A 53 -10.52 -0.71 15.22
CA ALA A 53 -9.18 -1.23 15.53
C ALA A 53 -9.02 -2.73 15.22
N TRP A 54 -10.14 -3.48 15.16
CA TRP A 54 -10.12 -4.88 14.71
C TRP A 54 -9.54 -5.04 13.30
N LEU A 55 -9.67 -4.04 12.43
CA LEU A 55 -9.15 -4.08 11.07
C LEU A 55 -7.67 -3.68 10.98
N ASP A 56 -7.10 -3.06 12.01
CA ASP A 56 -5.73 -2.54 11.96
C ASP A 56 -4.68 -3.60 11.55
N PRO A 57 -4.71 -4.85 12.05
CA PRO A 57 -3.72 -5.85 11.65
C PRO A 57 -3.74 -6.16 10.15
N VAL A 58 -4.92 -6.33 9.56
CA VAL A 58 -5.03 -6.65 8.13
C VAL A 58 -4.71 -5.44 7.26
N LEU A 59 -5.09 -4.23 7.68
CA LEU A 59 -4.77 -2.99 6.97
C LEU A 59 -3.28 -2.66 7.04
N TYR A 60 -2.64 -2.96 8.17
CA TYR A 60 -1.20 -2.84 8.35
C TYR A 60 -0.45 -3.81 7.42
N ASP A 61 -0.83 -5.09 7.45
CA ASP A 61 -0.24 -6.13 6.60
C ASP A 61 -0.34 -5.73 5.11
N TRP A 62 -1.52 -5.28 4.66
CA TRP A 62 -1.71 -4.89 3.27
C TRP A 62 -0.94 -3.61 2.92
N GLY A 63 -1.07 -2.55 3.72
CA GLY A 63 -0.48 -1.24 3.45
C GLY A 63 1.06 -1.21 3.50
N ARG A 64 1.70 -2.19 4.16
CA ARG A 64 3.17 -2.29 4.27
C ARG A 64 3.78 -3.50 3.56
N SER A 65 3.00 -4.20 2.73
CA SER A 65 3.51 -5.27 1.87
C SER A 65 3.94 -4.85 0.44
N PRO A 66 4.19 -3.58 0.04
CA PRO A 66 4.76 -3.35 -1.27
C PRO A 66 6.21 -3.86 -1.32
N THR A 67 6.55 -4.64 -2.34
CA THR A 67 7.95 -4.95 -2.67
C THR A 67 8.64 -3.69 -3.20
N GLU A 68 9.98 -3.61 -3.13
CA GLU A 68 10.73 -2.47 -3.69
C GLU A 68 10.40 -2.24 -5.17
N THR A 69 10.23 -3.31 -5.95
CA THR A 69 9.80 -3.26 -7.36
C THR A 69 8.45 -2.57 -7.55
N ASN A 70 7.52 -2.76 -6.61
CA ASN A 70 6.19 -2.15 -6.65
C ASN A 70 6.24 -0.63 -6.36
N LEU A 71 7.21 -0.19 -5.55
CA LEU A 71 7.43 1.22 -5.23
C LEU A 71 8.04 1.99 -6.42
N GLU A 72 8.95 1.35 -7.15
CA GLU A 72 9.56 1.91 -8.37
C GLU A 72 8.55 2.06 -9.52
N GLN A 73 7.64 1.10 -9.69
CA GLN A 73 6.66 1.10 -10.79
C GLN A 73 5.38 1.89 -10.46
N GLY A 74 5.10 2.16 -9.17
CA GLY A 74 3.88 2.84 -8.74
C GLY A 74 2.60 2.00 -8.87
N ASP A 75 2.74 0.71 -9.17
CA ASP A 75 1.68 -0.20 -9.60
C ASP A 75 0.93 -0.89 -8.44
N TYR A 76 1.42 -0.78 -7.20
CA TYR A 76 0.77 -1.41 -6.04
C TYR A 76 0.09 -0.39 -5.15
N GLN A 77 -1.23 -0.27 -5.32
CA GLN A 77 -2.08 0.60 -4.52
C GLN A 77 -3.18 -0.25 -3.88
N VAL A 78 -2.96 -0.63 -2.62
CA VAL A 78 -3.98 -1.22 -1.74
C VAL A 78 -5.18 -0.25 -1.60
N SER A 79 -4.93 1.05 -1.67
CA SER A 79 -5.97 2.07 -1.75
C SER A 79 -6.89 1.89 -2.97
N PHE A 80 -6.36 1.52 -4.14
CA PHE A 80 -7.17 1.16 -5.30
C PHE A 80 -8.03 -0.08 -5.05
N VAL A 81 -7.43 -1.12 -4.45
CA VAL A 81 -8.14 -2.36 -4.07
C VAL A 81 -9.30 -2.05 -3.12
N LEU A 82 -9.06 -1.32 -2.03
CA LEU A 82 -10.13 -0.97 -1.08
C LEU A 82 -11.22 -0.10 -1.71
N ASN A 83 -10.85 0.86 -2.56
CA ASN A 83 -11.83 1.68 -3.27
C ASN A 83 -12.72 0.82 -4.18
N ARG A 84 -12.14 -0.17 -4.87
CA ARG A 84 -12.90 -1.12 -5.69
C ARG A 84 -13.79 -2.03 -4.84
N MET A 85 -13.30 -2.48 -3.68
CA MET A 85 -14.09 -3.26 -2.72
C MET A 85 -15.32 -2.47 -2.24
N ILE A 86 -15.23 -1.15 -2.03
CA ILE A 86 -16.39 -0.30 -1.68
C ILE A 86 -17.46 -0.39 -2.77
N ALA A 87 -17.08 -0.18 -4.03
CA ALA A 87 -18.01 -0.24 -5.16
C ALA A 87 -18.67 -1.63 -5.28
N LEU A 88 -17.86 -2.69 -5.20
CA LEU A 88 -18.35 -4.07 -5.28
C LEU A 88 -19.24 -4.45 -4.09
N THR A 89 -19.00 -3.90 -2.90
CA THR A 89 -19.88 -4.08 -1.73
C THR A 89 -21.27 -3.53 -2.00
N ILE A 90 -21.36 -2.34 -2.62
CA ILE A 90 -22.64 -1.72 -2.99
C ILE A 90 -23.39 -2.59 -4.01
N GLU A 91 -22.69 -3.05 -5.05
CA GLU A 91 -23.26 -3.94 -6.07
C GLU A 91 -23.78 -5.25 -5.47
N VAL A 92 -22.94 -5.94 -4.69
CA VAL A 92 -23.29 -7.23 -4.08
C VAL A 92 -24.45 -7.08 -3.09
N ALA A 93 -24.45 -6.05 -2.26
CA ALA A 93 -25.55 -5.80 -1.33
C ALA A 93 -26.87 -5.57 -2.07
N ARG A 94 -26.84 -4.77 -3.14
CA ARG A 94 -28.03 -4.50 -3.98
C ARG A 94 -28.55 -5.76 -4.68
N ASP A 95 -27.65 -6.60 -5.17
CA ASP A 95 -28.02 -7.79 -5.96
C ASP A 95 -28.48 -8.96 -5.07
N THR A 96 -28.06 -9.00 -3.80
CA THR A 96 -28.28 -10.15 -2.89
C THR A 96 -29.32 -9.91 -1.79
N LEU A 97 -29.54 -8.66 -1.40
CA LEU A 97 -30.39 -8.30 -0.26
C LEU A 97 -31.65 -7.53 -0.69
N GLY A 98 -32.66 -7.51 0.19
CA GLY A 98 -33.79 -6.62 0.02
C GLY A 98 -33.37 -5.16 0.22
N LYS A 99 -34.11 -4.21 -0.37
CA LYS A 99 -33.76 -2.77 -0.33
C LYS A 99 -33.47 -2.23 1.08
N LYS A 100 -34.28 -2.63 2.07
CA LYS A 100 -34.11 -2.23 3.47
C LYS A 100 -32.82 -2.80 4.06
N ASP A 101 -32.62 -4.10 3.96
CA ASP A 101 -31.45 -4.80 4.50
C ASP A 101 -30.15 -4.34 3.84
N ALA A 102 -30.18 -4.06 2.52
CA ALA A 102 -29.06 -3.49 1.79
C ALA A 102 -28.71 -2.09 2.31
N LEU A 103 -29.71 -1.22 2.49
CA LEU A 103 -29.48 0.13 3.01
C LEU A 103 -28.92 0.11 4.43
N GLU A 104 -29.47 -0.72 5.31
CA GLU A 104 -28.99 -0.89 6.68
C GLU A 104 -27.55 -1.43 6.72
N LEU A 105 -27.21 -2.40 5.87
CA LEU A 105 -25.85 -2.92 5.76
C LEU A 105 -24.88 -1.84 5.28
N LEU A 106 -25.22 -1.15 4.19
CA LEU A 106 -24.35 -0.14 3.59
C LEU A 106 -24.13 1.06 4.51
N ALA A 107 -25.15 1.48 5.26
CA ALA A 107 -25.04 2.56 6.23
C ALA A 107 -24.00 2.29 7.32
N VAL A 108 -23.74 1.01 7.64
CA VAL A 108 -22.74 0.61 8.65
C VAL A 108 -21.40 0.28 8.00
N VAL A 109 -21.39 -0.47 6.90
CA VAL A 109 -20.15 -1.00 6.31
C VAL A 109 -19.38 0.05 5.52
N ILE A 110 -20.06 0.95 4.80
CA ILE A 110 -19.38 1.94 3.95
C ILE A 110 -18.49 2.89 4.76
N PRO A 111 -18.92 3.45 5.91
CA PRO A 111 -18.02 4.25 6.76
C PRO A 111 -16.78 3.47 7.22
N VAL A 112 -16.92 2.20 7.56
CA VAL A 112 -15.80 1.34 7.99
C VAL A 112 -14.82 1.10 6.84
N LEU A 113 -15.32 0.82 5.64
CA LEU A 113 -14.48 0.68 4.45
C LEU A 113 -13.80 1.99 4.06
N ALA A 114 -14.48 3.13 4.19
CA ALA A 114 -13.90 4.46 3.92
C ALA A 114 -12.81 4.83 4.95
N HIS A 115 -13.00 4.46 6.22
CA HIS A 115 -11.96 4.57 7.24
C HIS A 115 -10.75 3.69 6.88
N SER A 116 -11.00 2.43 6.51
CA SER A 116 -9.97 1.49 6.08
C SER A 116 -9.15 2.03 4.91
N LEU A 117 -9.81 2.61 3.91
CA LEU A 117 -9.17 3.30 2.78
C LEU A 117 -8.24 4.42 3.25
N SER A 118 -8.70 5.25 4.19
CA SER A 118 -7.89 6.35 4.73
C SER A 118 -6.65 5.85 5.48
N VAL A 119 -6.78 4.73 6.20
CA VAL A 119 -5.68 4.08 6.93
C VAL A 119 -4.63 3.53 5.97
N VAL A 120 -5.02 2.80 4.92
CA VAL A 120 -4.04 2.24 3.97
C VAL A 120 -3.37 3.33 3.14
N VAL A 121 -4.08 4.39 2.74
CA VAL A 121 -3.47 5.55 2.07
C VAL A 121 -2.39 6.19 2.94
N ARG A 122 -2.60 6.26 4.25
CA ARG A 122 -1.58 6.76 5.19
C ARG A 122 -0.35 5.84 5.19
N TYR A 123 -0.52 4.52 5.28
CA TYR A 123 0.61 3.58 5.25
C TYR A 123 1.37 3.58 3.93
N GLU A 124 0.66 3.68 2.80
CA GLU A 124 1.27 3.84 1.48
C GLU A 124 2.11 5.11 1.41
N MET A 125 1.59 6.23 1.91
CA MET A 125 2.30 7.50 1.94
C MET A 125 3.53 7.46 2.85
N GLU A 126 3.42 6.88 4.05
CA GLU A 126 4.55 6.68 4.96
C GLU A 126 5.68 5.87 4.29
N THR A 127 5.30 4.78 3.63
CA THR A 127 6.25 3.90 2.93
C THR A 127 6.93 4.64 1.77
N ARG A 128 6.16 5.38 0.97
CA ARG A 128 6.69 6.18 -0.14
C ARG A 128 7.62 7.29 0.33
N VAL A 129 7.26 8.00 1.41
CA VAL A 129 8.11 9.04 2.00
C VAL A 129 9.42 8.44 2.51
N SER A 130 9.36 7.29 3.20
CA SER A 130 10.56 6.60 3.68
C SER A 130 11.47 6.19 2.52
N HIS A 131 10.91 5.62 1.45
CA HIS A 131 11.67 5.23 0.26
C HIS A 131 12.37 6.43 -0.39
N ILE A 132 11.64 7.50 -0.70
CA ILE A 132 12.19 8.72 -1.30
C ILE A 132 13.28 9.34 -0.39
N SER A 133 13.10 9.32 0.93
CA SER A 133 14.09 9.84 1.87
C SER A 133 15.40 9.05 1.82
N ASN A 134 15.31 7.72 1.71
CA ASN A 134 16.48 6.84 1.60
C ASN A 134 17.21 7.05 0.26
N GLU A 135 16.46 7.16 -0.85
CA GLU A 135 17.04 7.46 -2.15
C GLU A 135 17.79 8.80 -2.14
N LEU A 136 17.17 9.85 -1.60
CA LEU A 136 17.79 11.17 -1.48
C LEU A 136 19.08 11.13 -0.68
N GLY A 137 19.09 10.43 0.46
CA GLY A 137 20.30 10.22 1.27
C GLY A 137 21.41 9.52 0.48
N SER A 138 21.07 8.49 -0.31
CA SER A 138 22.05 7.78 -1.14
C SER A 138 22.64 8.66 -2.25
N VAL A 139 21.84 9.54 -2.86
CA VAL A 139 22.28 10.48 -3.89
C VAL A 139 23.20 11.54 -3.28
N GLN A 140 22.85 12.08 -2.12
CA GLN A 140 23.68 13.04 -1.38
C GLN A 140 25.06 12.43 -1.04
N GLN A 141 25.10 11.18 -0.58
CA GLN A 141 26.34 10.49 -0.27
C GLN A 141 27.22 10.29 -1.53
N LYS A 142 26.62 9.92 -2.66
CA LYS A 142 27.33 9.78 -3.94
C LYS A 142 27.90 11.11 -4.43
N LEU A 143 27.15 12.21 -4.30
CA LEU A 143 27.62 13.54 -4.65
C LEU A 143 28.81 13.97 -3.78
N GLN A 144 28.73 13.74 -2.47
CA GLN A 144 29.82 14.06 -1.55
C GLN A 144 31.09 13.26 -1.89
N GLN A 145 30.95 11.98 -2.23
CA GLN A 145 32.08 11.16 -2.66
C GLN A 145 32.67 11.64 -3.99
N LEU A 146 31.83 12.05 -4.94
CA LEU A 146 32.27 12.61 -6.22
C LEU A 146 33.06 13.91 -6.01
N ASP A 147 32.57 14.81 -5.17
CA ASP A 147 33.25 16.07 -4.84
C ASP A 147 34.60 15.80 -4.17
N GLN A 148 34.65 14.89 -3.19
CA GLN A 148 35.92 14.49 -2.55
C GLN A 148 36.92 13.90 -3.56
N ASN A 149 36.46 13.05 -4.47
CA ASN A 149 37.30 12.43 -5.49
C ASN A 149 37.81 13.49 -6.48
N LYS A 150 36.98 14.44 -6.89
CA LYS A 150 37.37 15.57 -7.74
C LYS A 150 38.42 16.44 -7.04
N SER A 151 38.23 16.77 -5.76
CA SER A 151 39.21 17.53 -4.98
C SER A 151 40.55 16.80 -4.86
N LYS A 152 40.55 15.49 -4.60
CA LYS A 152 41.78 14.67 -4.59
C LYS A 152 42.46 14.67 -5.95
N PHE A 153 41.71 14.49 -7.03
CA PHE A 153 42.24 14.52 -8.38
C PHE A 153 42.92 15.86 -8.70
N ILE A 154 42.25 16.99 -8.42
CA ILE A 154 42.82 18.33 -8.64
C ILE A 154 44.09 18.51 -7.81
N SER A 155 44.09 18.08 -6.54
CA SER A 155 45.27 18.20 -5.68
C SER A 155 46.46 17.39 -6.19
N VAL A 156 46.22 16.17 -6.68
CA VAL A 156 47.26 15.33 -7.28
C VAL A 156 47.74 15.96 -8.58
N ALA A 157 46.85 16.35 -9.49
CA ALA A 157 47.22 16.98 -10.76
C ALA A 157 48.02 18.28 -10.55
N ALA A 158 47.65 19.11 -9.58
CA ALA A 158 48.40 20.32 -9.23
C ALA A 158 49.80 19.99 -8.67
N HIS A 159 49.92 18.93 -7.87
CA HIS A 159 51.22 18.45 -7.38
C HIS A 159 52.10 17.95 -8.52
N GLU A 160 51.56 17.09 -9.38
CA GLU A 160 52.24 16.49 -10.54
C GLU A 160 52.62 17.50 -11.64
N LEU A 161 51.92 18.64 -11.73
CA LEU A 161 52.32 19.75 -12.62
C LEU A 161 53.44 20.61 -12.01
N LYS A 162 53.50 20.70 -10.67
CA LYS A 162 54.49 21.53 -9.98
C LYS A 162 55.89 20.88 -10.02
N THR A 163 55.97 19.57 -9.89
CA THR A 163 57.23 18.78 -9.96
C THR A 163 58.04 19.02 -11.24
N PRO A 164 57.47 18.92 -12.46
CA PRO A 164 58.19 19.21 -13.70
C PRO A 164 58.47 20.70 -13.91
N LEU A 165 57.60 21.60 -13.44
CA LEU A 165 57.85 23.06 -13.53
C LEU A 165 59.05 23.49 -12.67
N THR A 166 59.20 22.93 -11.46
CA THR A 166 60.37 23.19 -10.61
C THR A 166 61.67 22.60 -11.16
N LEU A 167 61.61 21.63 -12.07
CA LEU A 167 62.77 21.07 -12.79
C LEU A 167 63.14 21.88 -14.05
N ILE A 168 62.26 22.76 -14.53
CA ILE A 168 62.49 23.66 -15.67
C ILE A 168 62.87 25.08 -15.20
N GLU A 169 62.39 25.49 -14.01
CA GLU A 169 62.76 26.76 -13.36
C GLU A 169 64.01 26.66 -12.45
N GLY A 170 64.67 25.50 -12.43
CA GLY A 170 66.01 25.29 -11.86
C GLY A 170 67.09 25.40 -12.92
#